data_AF-A0A0D0DQ24-F1
#
_entry.id   AF-A0A0D0DQ24-F1
#
_cell.length_a   1.000
_cell.length_b   1.000
_cell.length_c   1.000
_cell.angle_alpha   90.00
_cell.angle_beta   90.00
_cell.angle_gamma   90.00
#
_symmetry.space_group_name_H-M   'P 1'
#
loop_
_entity.id
_entity.type
_entity.pdbx_description
1 polymer ?
#
loop_
_entity_poly.entity_id
_entity_poly.type
_entity_poly.pdbx_seq_one_letter_code
_entity_poly.pdbx_strand_id
1 'polypeptide(L)'
;MAKKRSTRRWWWNHFAEHPGYANKQDTSMVNGKAKVICKVIYEQHIAREQRLDQEQVSTGQRESPRNMSAIVGTLWATAQNDTHHIWLVSRPSTLLFHLCDCELHPNNVRSQAQQEYHNLYSPHKNNCQHMLLPPGIPAQLEPLTLALQSGMHMLPRMPQFPTLSIPTWCLANDSSVSLVAY
;
A
#
# COMPACT_ATOMS: atom_id res chain seq x y z
N MET A 1 6.76 -9.27 34.61
CA MET A 1 7.68 -10.01 33.71
C MET A 1 7.88 -9.20 32.43
N ALA A 2 9.05 -8.59 32.24
CA ALA A 2 9.35 -7.79 31.04
C ALA A 2 9.66 -8.72 29.86
N LYS A 3 8.72 -8.82 28.91
CA LYS A 3 8.86 -9.61 27.68
C LYS A 3 9.98 -8.99 26.84
N LYS A 4 11.07 -9.73 26.56
CA LYS A 4 12.17 -9.31 25.69
C LYS A 4 11.64 -8.87 24.32
N ARG A 5 11.34 -7.58 24.13
CA ARG A 5 11.04 -6.97 22.83
C ARG A 5 12.35 -6.70 22.10
N SER A 6 13.12 -7.75 21.76
CA SER A 6 14.40 -7.56 21.05
C SER A 6 14.50 -8.52 19.88
N THR A 7 13.71 -8.23 18.84
CA THR A 7 14.02 -8.49 17.42
C THR A 7 12.99 -7.85 16.46
N ARG A 8 12.18 -6.89 16.93
CA ARG A 8 11.21 -6.25 16.06
C ARG A 8 11.95 -5.24 15.18
N ARG A 9 11.95 -5.48 13.86
CA ARG A 9 12.56 -4.58 12.86
C ARG A 9 11.91 -3.20 12.93
N TRP A 10 12.67 -2.15 12.61
CA TRP A 10 12.25 -0.75 12.78
C TRP A 10 10.92 -0.43 12.08
N TRP A 11 10.67 -0.99 10.91
CA TRP A 11 9.46 -0.70 10.11
C TRP A 11 8.18 -1.08 10.85
N TRP A 12 8.23 -2.04 11.77
CA TRP A 12 7.08 -2.41 12.58
C TRP A 12 6.57 -1.30 13.51
N ASN A 13 7.40 -0.30 13.81
CA ASN A 13 6.98 0.83 14.63
C ASN A 13 5.88 1.66 13.96
N HIS A 14 5.72 1.53 12.63
CA HIS A 14 4.73 2.24 11.82
C HIS A 14 3.40 1.49 11.66
N PHE A 15 3.29 0.27 12.21
CA PHE A 15 2.10 -0.57 12.07
C PHE A 15 1.47 -0.91 13.42
N ALA A 16 0.15 -0.96 13.46
CA ALA A 16 -0.63 -1.52 14.57
C ALA A 16 -1.10 -2.93 14.20
N GLU A 17 -0.98 -3.86 15.14
CA GLU A 17 -1.47 -5.23 14.97
C GLU A 17 -2.93 -5.33 15.40
N HIS A 18 -3.68 -6.21 14.74
CA HIS A 18 -5.04 -6.52 15.13
C HIS A 18 -5.07 -7.03 16.59
N PRO A 19 -5.94 -6.49 17.46
CA PRO A 19 -5.95 -6.84 18.89
C PRO A 19 -6.25 -8.33 19.13
N GLY A 20 -7.10 -8.92 18.29
CA GLY A 20 -7.39 -10.37 18.27
C GLY A 20 -6.21 -11.29 17.94
N TYR A 21 -5.08 -10.78 17.42
CA TYR A 21 -3.94 -11.61 17.01
C TYR A 21 -3.29 -12.35 18.17
N ALA A 22 -3.20 -11.70 19.35
CA ALA A 22 -2.67 -12.33 20.56
C ALA A 22 -3.49 -13.57 20.98
N ASN A 23 -4.80 -13.55 20.68
CA ASN A 23 -5.74 -14.62 20.97
C ASN A 23 -5.97 -15.55 19.78
N LYS A 24 -5.22 -15.38 18.67
CA LYS A 24 -5.34 -16.15 17.42
C LYS A 24 -6.77 -16.18 16.85
N GLN A 25 -7.50 -15.07 16.92
CA GLN A 25 -8.82 -14.98 16.31
C GLN A 25 -8.71 -15.06 14.78
N ASP A 26 -9.56 -15.82 14.10
CA ASP A 26 -9.48 -16.00 12.64
C ASP A 26 -9.58 -14.68 11.88
N THR A 27 -10.44 -13.76 12.33
CA THR A 27 -10.61 -12.41 11.75
C THR A 27 -9.37 -11.52 11.89
N SER A 28 -8.47 -11.86 12.82
CA SER A 28 -7.22 -11.14 13.06
C SER A 28 -6.05 -11.61 12.20
N MET A 29 -6.28 -12.64 11.37
CA MET A 29 -5.23 -13.28 10.58
C MET A 29 -5.59 -13.33 9.09
N VAL A 30 -4.55 -13.28 8.25
CA VAL A 30 -4.63 -13.53 6.81
C VAL A 30 -3.59 -14.59 6.49
N ASN A 31 -4.01 -15.77 6.04
CA ASN A 31 -3.09 -16.89 5.72
C ASN A 31 -2.11 -17.19 6.87
N GLY A 32 -2.60 -17.22 8.12
CA GLY A 32 -1.80 -17.48 9.32
C GLY A 32 -0.83 -16.37 9.72
N LYS A 33 -0.90 -15.19 9.10
CA LYS A 33 -0.12 -13.99 9.43
C LYS A 33 -1.02 -12.95 10.07
N ALA A 34 -0.46 -12.09 10.92
CA ALA A 34 -1.22 -11.03 11.57
C ALA A 34 -1.78 -10.06 10.53
N LYS A 35 -3.03 -9.63 10.74
CA LYS A 35 -3.61 -8.47 10.08
C LYS A 35 -3.08 -7.21 10.76
N VAL A 36 -2.55 -6.27 9.98
CA VAL A 36 -1.98 -5.02 10.49
C VAL A 36 -2.49 -3.83 9.70
N ILE A 37 -2.38 -2.64 10.30
CA ILE A 37 -2.73 -1.37 9.68
C ILE A 37 -1.60 -0.37 9.87
N CYS A 38 -1.38 0.47 8.87
CA CYS A 38 -0.46 1.59 8.99
C CYS A 38 -1.00 2.61 10.00
N LYS A 39 -0.20 2.99 11.00
CA LYS A 39 -0.66 3.85 12.11
C LYS A 39 -1.15 5.22 11.65
N VAL A 40 -0.47 5.83 10.69
CA VAL A 40 -0.88 7.16 10.18
C VAL A 40 -2.21 7.08 9.43
N ILE A 41 -2.44 6.01 8.67
CA ILE A 41 -3.75 5.75 8.01
C ILE A 41 -4.81 5.45 9.06
N TYR A 42 -4.48 4.66 10.08
CA TYR A 42 -5.39 4.31 11.17
C TYR A 42 -5.90 5.57 11.91
N GLU A 43 -4.98 6.46 12.27
CA GLU A 43 -5.31 7.74 12.94
C GLU A 43 -6.18 8.63 12.05
N GLN A 44 -5.86 8.75 10.75
CA GLN A 44 -6.69 9.50 9.81
C GLN A 44 -8.09 8.91 9.65
N HIS A 45 -8.21 7.58 9.64
CA HIS A 45 -9.50 6.91 9.52
C HIS A 45 -10.35 7.13 10.77
N ILE A 46 -9.77 7.01 11.98
CA ILE A 46 -10.45 7.36 13.22
C ILE A 46 -10.95 8.81 13.19
N ALA A 47 -10.07 9.76 12.82
CA ALA A 47 -10.45 11.17 12.76
C ALA A 47 -11.54 11.45 11.73
N ARG A 48 -11.57 10.70 10.61
CA ARG A 48 -12.65 10.75 9.63
C ARG A 48 -13.97 10.25 10.23
N GLU A 49 -13.97 9.07 10.83
CA GLU A 49 -15.15 8.48 11.45
C GLU A 49 -15.73 9.37 12.55
N GLN A 50 -14.87 10.00 13.37
CA GLN A 50 -15.30 10.94 14.39
C GLN A 50 -15.98 12.18 13.79
N ARG A 51 -15.46 12.71 12.67
CA ARG A 51 -16.09 13.85 11.98
C ARG A 51 -17.44 13.47 11.36
N LEU A 52 -17.52 12.30 10.72
CA LEU A 52 -18.78 11.79 10.16
C LEU A 52 -19.83 11.58 11.25
N ASP A 53 -19.44 11.04 12.40
CA ASP A 53 -20.33 10.88 13.54
C ASP A 53 -20.85 12.23 14.05
N GLN A 54 -19.98 13.24 14.11
CA GLN A 54 -20.37 14.58 14.52
C GLN A 54 -21.34 15.23 13.53
N GLU A 55 -21.13 15.01 12.22
CA GLU A 55 -22.02 15.49 11.15
C GLU A 55 -23.39 14.80 11.21
N GLN A 56 -23.43 13.48 11.43
CA GLN A 56 -24.67 12.73 11.62
C GLN A 56 -25.47 13.22 12.83
N VAL A 57 -24.80 13.62 13.91
CA VAL A 57 -25.46 14.24 15.07
C VAL A 57 -26.01 15.61 14.72
N SER A 58 -25.24 16.44 14.01
CA SER A 58 -25.68 17.77 13.60
C SER A 58 -26.87 17.77 12.65
N THR A 59 -27.01 16.71 11.85
CA THR A 59 -28.11 16.51 10.89
C THR A 59 -29.30 15.74 11.48
N GLY A 60 -29.23 15.35 12.77
CA GLY A 60 -30.28 14.59 13.44
C GLY A 60 -30.39 13.13 13.00
N GLN A 61 -29.45 12.62 12.17
CA GLN A 61 -29.40 11.21 11.79
C GLN A 61 -28.94 10.31 12.95
N ARG A 62 -28.29 10.88 13.96
CA ARG A 62 -27.87 10.17 15.17
C ARG A 62 -28.07 11.03 16.41
N GLU A 63 -28.42 10.40 17.53
CA GLU A 63 -28.62 11.08 18.81
C GLU A 63 -27.30 11.52 19.48
N SER A 64 -26.21 10.75 19.32
CA SER A 64 -24.92 10.98 19.96
C SER A 64 -23.76 10.34 19.17
N PRO A 65 -22.55 10.92 19.15
CA PRO A 65 -21.41 10.31 18.44
C PRO A 65 -20.99 8.99 19.08
N ARG A 66 -20.44 8.05 18.28
CA ARG A 66 -19.91 6.80 18.84
C ARG A 66 -18.68 7.11 19.69
N ASN A 67 -18.52 6.35 20.78
CA ASN A 67 -17.28 6.42 21.55
C ASN A 67 -16.10 5.81 20.77
N MET A 68 -14.88 6.12 21.21
CA MET A 68 -13.66 5.65 20.56
C MET A 68 -13.58 4.13 20.43
N SER A 69 -14.01 3.39 21.46
CA SER A 69 -13.97 1.91 21.45
C SER A 69 -14.89 1.34 20.37
N ALA A 70 -16.05 1.95 20.15
CA ALA A 70 -16.99 1.52 19.11
C ALA A 70 -16.43 1.80 17.72
N ILE A 71 -15.86 2.99 17.48
CA ILE A 71 -15.21 3.33 16.20
C ILE A 71 -14.07 2.35 15.91
N VAL A 72 -13.18 2.15 16.88
CA VAL A 72 -12.05 1.23 16.75
C VAL A 72 -12.52 -0.21 16.55
N GLY A 73 -13.55 -0.64 17.28
CA GLY A 73 -14.14 -1.97 17.16
C GLY A 73 -14.71 -2.22 15.76
N THR A 74 -15.48 -1.28 15.23
CA THR A 74 -16.02 -1.34 13.86
C THR A 74 -14.90 -1.37 12.83
N LEU A 75 -13.86 -0.57 13.02
CA LEU A 75 -12.73 -0.58 12.10
C LEU A 75 -12.06 -1.95 12.10
N TRP A 76 -11.66 -2.51 13.24
CA TRP A 76 -11.01 -3.83 13.22
C TRP A 76 -11.93 -4.95 12.69
N ALA A 77 -13.25 -4.80 12.87
CA ALA A 77 -14.25 -5.72 12.35
C ALA A 77 -14.49 -5.63 10.83
N THR A 78 -14.11 -4.54 10.14
CA THR A 78 -14.29 -4.49 8.67
C THR A 78 -13.48 -5.59 7.99
N ALA A 79 -14.18 -6.31 7.11
CA ALA A 79 -13.65 -7.46 6.38
C ALA A 79 -12.43 -7.06 5.53
N GLN A 80 -11.57 -8.04 5.24
CA GLN A 80 -10.39 -7.86 4.37
C GLN A 80 -10.75 -7.37 2.96
N ASN A 81 -12.00 -7.56 2.54
CA ASN A 81 -12.51 -7.19 1.22
C ASN A 81 -12.99 -5.74 1.13
N ASP A 82 -12.68 -4.91 2.13
CA ASP A 82 -12.89 -3.47 2.00
C ASP A 82 -12.11 -2.97 0.78
N THR A 83 -12.83 -2.37 -0.18
CA THR A 83 -12.31 -1.78 -1.43
C THR A 83 -11.17 -0.80 -1.16
N HIS A 84 -11.11 -0.23 0.05
CA HIS A 84 -10.07 0.71 0.46
C HIS A 84 -8.73 0.04 0.86
N HIS A 85 -8.63 -1.30 0.87
CA HIS A 85 -7.38 -2.05 1.11
C HIS A 85 -6.58 -1.55 2.33
N ILE A 86 -7.26 -1.11 3.38
CA ILE A 86 -6.65 -0.49 4.56
C ILE A 86 -5.82 -1.51 5.36
N TRP A 87 -6.17 -2.79 5.22
CA TRP A 87 -5.57 -3.90 5.95
C TRP A 87 -4.43 -4.52 5.18
N LEU A 88 -3.31 -4.74 5.86
CA LEU A 88 -2.12 -5.35 5.31
C LEU A 88 -1.85 -6.69 5.98
N VAL A 89 -1.30 -7.62 5.20
CA VAL A 89 -0.73 -8.86 5.74
C VAL A 89 0.63 -8.55 6.34
N SER A 90 0.94 -9.10 7.53
CA SER A 90 2.22 -8.89 8.22
C SER A 90 3.43 -9.58 7.57
N ARG A 91 3.64 -9.39 6.27
CA ARG A 91 4.80 -9.85 5.51
C ARG A 91 5.79 -8.69 5.34
N PRO A 92 7.10 -8.90 5.58
CA PRO A 92 8.08 -7.81 5.48
C PRO A 92 8.03 -7.08 4.12
N SER A 93 7.89 -7.81 3.01
CA SER A 93 7.74 -7.23 1.67
C SER A 93 6.52 -6.31 1.58
N THR A 94 5.35 -6.75 2.06
CA THR A 94 4.11 -5.96 2.07
C THR A 94 4.25 -4.69 2.92
N LEU A 95 4.84 -4.81 4.11
CA LEU A 95 4.99 -3.67 5.02
C LEU A 95 5.98 -2.64 4.46
N LEU A 96 7.13 -3.10 3.96
CA LEU A 96 8.14 -2.22 3.38
C LEU A 96 7.63 -1.54 2.10
N PHE A 97 6.96 -2.29 1.21
CA PHE A 97 6.35 -1.74 0.00
C PHE A 97 5.31 -0.67 0.34
N HIS A 98 4.44 -0.93 1.32
CA HIS A 98 3.49 0.08 1.80
C HIS A 98 4.19 1.34 2.32
N LEU A 99 5.28 1.21 3.09
CA LEU A 99 6.02 2.37 3.59
C LEU A 99 6.69 3.18 2.47
N CYS A 100 7.08 2.57 1.35
CA CYS A 100 7.60 3.29 0.19
C CYS A 100 6.53 4.20 -0.44
N ASP A 101 5.31 3.69 -0.55
CA ASP A 101 4.22 4.32 -1.31
C ASP A 101 3.30 5.18 -0.45
N CYS A 102 3.33 5.02 0.88
CA CYS A 102 2.48 5.80 1.80
C CYS A 102 2.96 7.25 1.89
N GLU A 103 2.28 8.14 1.18
CA GLU A 103 2.56 9.59 1.15
C GLU A 103 2.37 10.29 2.51
N LEU A 104 1.64 9.65 3.42
CA LEU A 104 1.45 10.15 4.79
C LEU A 104 2.70 9.99 5.66
N HIS A 105 3.65 9.17 5.23
CA HIS A 105 4.94 9.05 5.89
C HIS A 105 5.94 10.07 5.35
N PRO A 106 6.78 10.65 6.23
CA PRO A 106 7.82 11.57 5.81
C PRO A 106 8.85 10.87 4.92
N ASN A 107 9.48 11.64 4.01
CA ASN A 107 10.40 11.11 3.00
C ASN A 107 11.53 10.25 3.58
N ASN A 108 12.04 10.58 4.77
CA ASN A 108 13.08 9.77 5.42
C ASN A 108 12.62 8.33 5.72
N VAL A 109 11.37 8.14 6.19
CA VAL A 109 10.79 6.81 6.43
C VAL A 109 10.62 6.05 5.12
N ARG A 110 10.12 6.74 4.08
CA ARG A 110 9.91 6.16 2.74
C ARG A 110 11.23 5.70 2.12
N SER A 111 12.25 6.57 2.11
CA SER A 111 13.58 6.25 1.59
C SER A 111 14.27 5.15 2.38
N GLN A 112 14.14 5.14 3.71
CA GLN A 112 14.70 4.06 4.54
C GLN A 112 14.00 2.72 4.26
N ALA A 113 12.68 2.71 4.08
CA ALA A 113 11.93 1.52 3.68
C ALA A 113 12.38 1.01 2.31
N GLN A 114 12.58 1.91 1.35
CA GLN A 114 13.06 1.55 0.01
C GLN A 114 14.46 0.94 0.04
N GLN A 115 15.38 1.53 0.80
CA GLN A 115 16.73 1.00 0.97
C GLN A 115 16.69 -0.40 1.60
N GLU A 116 15.87 -0.59 2.63
CA GLU A 116 15.75 -1.87 3.32
C GLU A 116 15.06 -2.94 2.45
N TYR A 117 14.07 -2.55 1.66
CA TYR A 117 13.43 -3.42 0.68
C TYR A 117 14.45 -3.89 -0.37
N HIS A 118 15.22 -2.96 -0.96
CA HIS A 118 16.29 -3.31 -1.87
C HIS A 118 17.34 -4.19 -1.17
N ASN A 119 17.68 -3.91 0.09
CA ASN A 119 18.65 -4.71 0.82
C ASN A 119 18.23 -6.17 1.05
N LEU A 120 16.93 -6.42 1.24
CA LEU A 120 16.38 -7.75 1.54
C LEU A 120 15.99 -8.53 0.29
N TYR A 121 15.59 -7.83 -0.77
CA TYR A 121 14.98 -8.44 -1.96
C TYR A 121 15.75 -8.18 -3.26
N SER A 122 16.87 -7.44 -3.23
CA SER A 122 17.70 -7.26 -4.43
C SER A 122 18.32 -8.61 -4.85
N PRO A 123 18.18 -9.01 -6.13
CA PRO A 123 18.65 -10.31 -6.64
C PRO A 123 20.16 -10.56 -6.50
N HIS A 124 20.96 -9.52 -6.30
CA HIS A 124 22.42 -9.58 -6.49
C HIS A 124 23.27 -9.85 -5.23
N LYS A 125 22.69 -9.97 -4.03
CA LYS A 125 23.52 -10.09 -2.82
C LYS A 125 24.20 -11.44 -2.60
N ASN A 126 23.80 -12.48 -3.34
CA ASN A 126 24.32 -13.83 -3.08
C ASN A 126 25.23 -14.39 -4.19
N ASN A 127 25.61 -13.61 -5.21
CA ASN A 127 26.34 -14.17 -6.37
C ASN A 127 27.60 -13.42 -6.85
N CYS A 128 28.13 -12.47 -6.06
CA CYS A 128 29.37 -11.75 -6.44
C CYS A 128 30.59 -12.07 -5.59
N GLN A 129 30.57 -13.11 -4.74
CA GLN A 129 31.77 -13.56 -4.02
C GLN A 129 32.60 -14.63 -4.78
N HIS A 130 32.20 -15.03 -6.00
CA HIS A 130 32.87 -16.12 -6.73
C HIS A 130 33.35 -15.77 -8.15
N MET A 131 33.57 -14.48 -8.42
CA MET A 131 34.20 -13.99 -9.66
C MET A 131 35.38 -13.06 -9.32
N LEU A 132 36.25 -13.49 -8.40
CA LEU A 132 37.63 -13.03 -8.39
C LEU A 132 38.25 -13.54 -9.70
N LEU A 133 38.33 -12.68 -10.72
CA LEU A 133 39.20 -12.93 -11.86
C LEU A 133 40.63 -13.17 -11.32
N PRO A 134 41.35 -14.19 -11.79
CA PRO A 134 42.74 -14.36 -11.43
C PRO A 134 43.55 -13.13 -11.90
N PRO A 135 44.49 -12.63 -11.08
CA PRO A 135 45.33 -11.52 -11.47
C PRO A 135 46.35 -12.00 -12.50
N GLY A 136 46.30 -11.44 -13.70
CA GLY A 136 47.44 -11.48 -14.62
C GLY A 136 47.09 -11.65 -16.08
N ILE A 137 46.71 -10.55 -16.76
CA ILE A 137 47.15 -10.28 -18.14
C ILE A 137 47.37 -8.75 -18.25
N PRO A 138 48.56 -8.26 -18.64
CA PRO A 138 48.79 -6.85 -18.89
C PRO A 138 48.27 -6.39 -20.27
N ALA A 139 48.00 -5.09 -20.32
CA ALA A 139 47.40 -4.27 -21.37
C ALA A 139 47.86 -4.51 -22.83
N GLN A 140 46.95 -4.26 -23.78
CA GLN A 140 47.25 -3.57 -25.04
C GLN A 140 45.97 -2.85 -25.52
N LEU A 141 46.10 -1.53 -25.69
CA LEU A 141 45.11 -0.65 -26.32
C LEU A 141 45.12 -0.86 -27.83
N GLU A 142 43.96 -0.83 -28.49
CA GLU A 142 43.83 -0.31 -29.86
C GLU A 142 42.47 0.40 -30.01
N PRO A 143 42.42 1.68 -30.42
CA PRO A 143 41.19 2.41 -30.66
C PRO A 143 40.75 2.30 -32.14
N LEU A 144 39.69 1.53 -32.41
CA LEU A 144 39.06 1.58 -33.74
C LEU A 144 38.18 2.83 -33.87
N THR A 145 38.68 3.72 -34.73
CA THR A 145 38.11 5.00 -35.12
C THR A 145 37.27 4.83 -36.39
N LEU A 146 36.10 5.48 -36.40
CA LEU A 146 35.27 5.90 -37.55
C LEU A 146 34.64 4.84 -38.50
N ALA A 147 33.31 4.88 -38.61
CA ALA A 147 32.66 5.36 -39.83
C ALA A 147 31.20 5.77 -39.56
N LEU A 148 30.89 7.06 -39.79
CA LEU A 148 29.56 7.56 -40.04
C LEU A 148 28.97 6.87 -41.29
N GLN A 149 27.75 6.34 -41.19
CA GLN A 149 26.82 6.33 -42.33
C GLN A 149 25.42 6.76 -41.87
N SER A 150 25.11 7.99 -42.29
CA SER A 150 23.80 8.55 -42.60
C SER A 150 22.76 7.51 -43.03
N GLY A 151 21.53 7.62 -42.53
CA GLY A 151 20.41 6.92 -43.14
C GLY A 151 19.11 6.94 -42.34
N MET A 152 18.22 7.84 -42.73
CA MET A 152 16.76 7.74 -42.63
C MET A 152 16.10 8.08 -41.29
N HIS A 153 15.54 9.30 -41.29
CA HIS A 153 14.32 9.64 -40.55
C HIS A 153 13.25 8.56 -40.74
N MET A 154 12.80 7.97 -39.64
CA MET A 154 11.48 7.35 -39.55
C MET A 154 10.76 8.00 -38.38
N LEU A 155 9.75 8.81 -38.73
CA LEU A 155 8.76 9.32 -37.79
C LEU A 155 8.10 8.14 -37.08
N PRO A 156 7.91 8.17 -35.74
CA PRO A 156 7.07 7.19 -35.08
C PRO A 156 5.62 7.40 -35.52
N ARG A 157 5.07 6.38 -36.18
CA ARG A 157 3.65 6.25 -36.49
C ARG A 157 2.87 6.25 -35.18
N MET A 158 2.07 7.30 -34.96
CA MET A 158 1.15 7.36 -33.82
C MET A 158 0.18 6.16 -33.85
N PRO A 159 -0.05 5.50 -32.69
CA PRO A 159 -1.12 4.51 -32.58
C PRO A 159 -2.47 5.23 -32.68
N GLN A 160 -3.30 4.79 -33.62
CA GLN A 160 -4.71 5.16 -33.69
C GLN A 160 -5.40 4.59 -32.46
N PHE A 161 -5.88 5.46 -31.58
CA PHE A 161 -6.82 5.09 -30.52
C PHE A 161 -8.12 4.61 -31.16
N PRO A 162 -8.65 3.43 -30.81
CA PRO A 162 -10.01 3.07 -31.18
C PRO A 162 -10.98 3.99 -30.43
N THR A 163 -11.84 4.66 -31.18
CA THR A 163 -13.00 5.40 -30.70
C THR A 163 -13.87 4.44 -29.89
N LEU A 164 -13.92 4.63 -28.57
CA LEU A 164 -14.87 3.91 -27.72
C LEU A 164 -16.27 4.47 -27.99
N SER A 165 -17.04 3.71 -28.77
CA SER A 165 -18.48 3.86 -28.89
C SER A 165 -19.11 3.69 -27.51
N ILE A 166 -19.76 4.75 -27.02
CA ILE A 166 -20.55 4.75 -25.79
C ILE A 166 -21.82 3.92 -26.06
N PRO A 167 -22.09 2.82 -25.31
CA PRO A 167 -23.36 2.13 -25.41
C PRO A 167 -24.49 2.94 -24.76
N THR A 168 -25.51 3.26 -25.56
CA THR A 168 -26.73 4.06 -25.28
C THR A 168 -27.75 3.39 -24.34
N TRP A 169 -27.31 2.66 -23.29
CA TRP A 169 -28.22 1.85 -22.46
C TRP A 169 -28.13 2.26 -20.99
N CYS A 170 -28.43 3.52 -20.68
CA CYS A 170 -28.79 3.99 -19.33
C CYS A 170 -29.70 5.23 -19.44
N LEU A 171 -30.83 5.08 -20.12
CA LEU A 171 -31.99 5.97 -20.00
C LEU A 171 -33.22 5.10 -19.78
N ALA A 172 -33.57 4.89 -18.51
CA ALA A 172 -34.90 4.57 -17.98
C ALA A 172 -34.75 4.60 -16.44
N ASN A 173 -35.00 5.73 -15.78
CA ASN A 173 -36.30 6.21 -15.35
C ASN A 173 -37.02 5.15 -14.49
N ASP A 174 -37.03 5.32 -13.17
CA ASP A 174 -38.30 5.15 -12.46
C ASP A 174 -38.36 6.00 -11.18
N SER A 175 -39.40 6.80 -11.13
CA SER A 175 -39.80 7.65 -10.02
C SER A 175 -40.73 6.81 -9.14
N SER A 176 -40.47 6.69 -7.84
CA SER A 176 -41.58 6.44 -6.91
C SER A 176 -41.36 7.17 -5.59
N VAL A 177 -42.03 8.32 -5.55
CA VAL A 177 -42.52 8.99 -4.35
C VAL A 177 -43.38 8.00 -3.56
N SER A 178 -43.21 7.93 -2.25
CA SER A 178 -44.27 7.48 -1.35
C SER A 178 -44.23 8.32 -0.08
N LEU A 179 -45.08 9.34 -0.08
CA LEU A 179 -45.71 9.90 1.12
C LEU A 179 -46.46 8.77 1.83
N VAL A 180 -46.22 8.58 3.14
CA VAL A 180 -47.24 8.03 4.04
C VAL A 180 -47.28 8.93 5.27
N ALA A 181 -48.39 9.65 5.38
CA ALA A 181 -48.84 10.33 6.58
C ALA A 181 -49.65 9.34 7.41
N TYR A 182 -49.42 9.31 8.72
CA TYR A 182 -50.43 9.13 9.76
C TYR A 182 -49.92 9.76 11.06
#